data_AF-A0A1G7WLY4-F1
#
_entry.id   AF-A0A1G7WLY4-F1
#
_cell.length_a   1.000
_cell.length_b   1.000
_cell.length_c   1.000
_cell.angle_alpha   90.00
_cell.angle_beta   90.00
_cell.angle_gamma   90.00
#
_symmetry.space_group_name_H-M   'P 1'
#
loop_
_entity.id
_entity.type
_entity.pdbx_description
1 polymer ?
#
loop_
_entity_poly.entity_id
_entity_poly.type
_entity_poly.pdbx_seq_one_letter_code
_entity_poly.pdbx_strand_id
1 'polypeptide(L)' 'MNRNGEIIIIEDNEEDRNVLEYVFEKLSYPNRRAYSRMERQH' A
#
# COMPACT_ATOMS: atom_id res chain seq x y z
N MET A 1 10.60 12.83 -1.07
CA MET A 1 10.19 11.43 -0.83
C MET A 1 11.33 10.51 -1.21
N ASN A 2 11.76 9.64 -0.30
CA ASN A 2 12.75 8.61 -0.62
C ASN A 2 12.08 7.58 -1.55
N ARG A 3 12.47 7.55 -2.82
CA ARG A 3 11.91 6.62 -3.82
C ARG A 3 12.31 5.15 -3.57
N ASN A 4 13.17 4.90 -2.59
CA ASN A 4 13.59 3.57 -2.16
C ASN A 4 13.05 3.19 -0.77
N GLY A 5 12.30 4.08 -0.11
CA GLY A 5 11.69 3.77 1.18
C GLY A 5 10.49 2.82 1.04
N GLU A 6 10.27 1.96 2.03
CA GLU A 6 9.05 1.16 2.11
C GLU A 6 7.84 2.09 2.33
N ILE A 7 6.76 1.83 1.60
CA ILE A 7 5.47 2.51 1.78
C ILE A 7 4.60 1.60 2.63
N ILE A 8 4.16 2.10 3.79
CA ILE A 8 3.17 1.42 4.62
C ILE A 8 1.80 1.99 4.27
N ILE A 9 0.91 1.11 3.85
CA ILE A 9 -0.47 1.44 3.47
C ILE A 9 -1.39 0.81 4.51
N ILE A 10 -2.22 1.65 5.14
CA ILE A 10 -3.26 1.20 6.07
C ILE A 10 -4.53 1.07 5.25
N GLU A 11 -4.81 -0.15 4.82
CA GLU A 11 -5.97 -0.50 4.02
C GLU A 11 -6.40 -1.93 4.35
N ASP A 12 -7.63 -2.06 4.82
CA ASP A 12 -8.22 -3.32 5.27
C ASP A 12 -9.24 -3.89 4.28
N ASN A 13 -9.64 -3.11 3.27
CA ASN A 13 -10.46 -3.56 2.15
C ASN A 13 -9.58 -4.14 1.02
N GLU A 14 -9.94 -5.34 0.56
CA GLU A 14 -9.23 -6.04 -0.52
C GLU A 14 -9.41 -5.36 -1.89
N GLU A 15 -10.60 -4.84 -2.19
CA GLU A 15 -10.89 -4.12 -3.43
C GLU A 15 -10.04 -2.84 -3.53
N ASP A 16 -9.99 -2.08 -2.44
CA ASP A 16 -9.17 -0.85 -2.36
C ASP A 16 -7.68 -1.18 -2.49
N ARG A 17 -7.21 -2.29 -1.90
CA ARG A 17 -5.85 -2.80 -2.10
C ARG A 17 -5.55 -3.10 -3.57
N ASN A 18 -6.48 -3.73 -4.29
CA ASN A 18 -6.29 -4.07 -5.69
C ASN A 18 -6.21 -2.81 -6.59
N VAL A 19 -7.00 -1.78 -6.29
CA VAL A 19 -6.91 -0.48 -6.98
C VAL A 19 -5.53 0.16 -6.76
N LEU A 20 -5.03 0.12 -5.52
CA LEU A 20 -3.72 0.68 -5.19
C LEU A 20 -2.58 -0.05 -5.90
N GLU A 21 -2.59 -1.38 -5.93
CA GLU A 21 -1.59 -2.15 -6.67
C GLU A 21 -1.58 -1.79 -8.16
N TYR A 22 -2.76 -1.67 -8.78
CA TYR A 22 -2.88 -1.23 -10.18
C TYR A 22 -2.26 0.17 -10.39
N VAL A 23 -2.52 1.11 -9.49
CA VAL A 23 -1.95 2.47 -9.57
C VAL A 23 -0.42 2.44 -9.46
N PHE A 24 0.13 1.70 -8.48
CA PHE A 24 1.58 1.60 -8.29
C PHE A 24 2.28 0.94 -9.49
N GLU A 25 1.67 -0.08 -10.09
CA GLU A 25 2.16 -0.73 -11.30
C GLU A 25 2.18 0.25 -12.48
N LYS A 26 1.06 0.95 -12.73
CA LYS A 26 0.97 1.91 -13.85
C LYS A 26 1.93 3.08 -13.74
N LEU A 27 2.22 3.51 -12.52
CA LEU A 27 3.16 4.60 -12.27
C LEU A 27 4.62 4.14 -12.15
N SER A 28 4.90 2.84 -12.29
CA SER A 28 6.25 2.26 -12.21
C SER A 28 7.01 2.66 -10.94
N TYR A 29 6.30 2.72 -9.80
CA TYR A 29 6.94 3.03 -8.52
C TYR A 29 7.66 1.79 -7.98
N PRO A 30 8.99 1.83 -7.78
CA PRO A 30 9.78 0.67 -7.36
C PRO A 30 9.68 0.38 -5.86
N ASN A 31 8.98 1.23 -5.10
CA ASN A 31 8.88 1.10 -3.65
C ASN A 31 8.26 -0.23 -3.24
N ARG A 32 8.88 -0.90 -2.26
CA ARG A 32 8.23 -2.00 -1.53
C ARG A 32 6.99 -1.47 -0.82
N ARG A 33 5.90 -2.22 -0.90
CA ARG A 33 4.61 -1.89 -0.30
C ARG A 33 4.27 -2.91 0.78
N ALA A 34 3.93 -2.43 1.96
CA ALA A 34 3.45 -3.25 3.06
C ALA A 34 2.04 -2.79 3.42
N TYR A 35 1.09 -3.72 3.44
CA TYR A 35 -0.28 -3.43 3.84
C TYR A 35 -0.49 -3.88 5.28
N SER A 36 -0.99 -2.97 6.12
CA SER A 36 -1.31 -3.25 7.51
C SER A 36 -2.80 -3.09 7.75
N ARG A 37 -3.39 -4.07 8.43
CA ARG A 37 -4.74 -3.96 8.97
C ARG A 37 -4.63 -3.34 10.36
N MET A 38 -5.26 -2.19 10.58
CA MET A 38 -5.40 -1.67 11.94
C MET A 38 -6.40 -2.54 12.70
N GLU A 39 -5.90 -3.41 13.58
CA GLU A 39 -6.75 -3.99 14.62
C GLU A 39 -7.08 -2.88 15.63
N ARG A 40 -8.33 -2.40 15.61
CA ARG A 40 -8.81 -1.54 16.70
C ARG A 40 -8.86 -2.40 17.96
N GLN A 41 -7.96 -2.13 18.90
CA GLN A 41 -8.09 -2.64 20.26
C GLN A 41 -9.38 -2.04 20.83
N HIS A 42 -10.37 -2.91 21.08
CA HIS A 42 -11.59 -2.60 21.83
C HIS A 42 -11.64 -3.51 23.05
#